data_AF-A0A0L0UHX0-F1
#
_entry.id   AF-A0A0L0UHX0-F1
#
_cell.length_a   1.000
_cell.length_b   1.000
_cell.length_c   1.000
_cell.angle_alpha   90.00
_cell.angle_beta   90.00
_cell.angle_gamma   90.00
#
_symmetry.space_group_name_H-M   'P 1'
#
loop_
_entity.id
_entity.type
_entity.pdbx_description
1 polymer ?
#
loop_
_entity_poly.entity_id
_entity_poly.type
_entity_poly.pdbx_seq_one_letter_code
_entity_poly.pdbx_strand_id
1 'polypeptide(L)'
;MHHRVRDYFVDAGLTTGFITQMLRWRDGKDADKFIVFRPNGGSPIQKDLSSDYLVLVDVVGAVNEDEEVDNAVQNIINHIQNNPMPNGCLGQIENVGGIPPPVSTAEGRL
;
A
#
# COMPACT_ATOMS: atom_id res chain seq x y z
N MET A 1 6.94 8.13 -7.60
CA MET A 1 7.17 7.44 -6.31
C MET A 1 6.22 6.29 -6.04
N HIS A 2 4.90 6.44 -6.09
CA HIS A 2 3.95 5.34 -5.88
C HIS A 2 4.21 4.07 -6.73
N HIS A 3 4.68 4.21 -7.98
CA HIS A 3 5.18 3.07 -8.78
C HIS A 3 6.38 2.33 -8.16
N ARG A 4 7.35 3.06 -7.62
CA ARG A 4 8.54 2.47 -6.98
C ARG A 4 8.17 1.77 -5.67
N VAL A 5 7.22 2.32 -4.91
CA VAL A 5 6.68 1.68 -3.70
C VAL A 5 5.97 0.37 -4.06
N ARG A 6 5.15 0.38 -5.12
CA ARG A 6 4.57 -0.84 -5.68
C ARG A 6 5.65 -1.86 -6.02
N ASP A 7 6.66 -1.47 -6.80
CA ASP A 7 7.71 -2.40 -7.25
C ASP A 7 8.42 -3.03 -6.05
N TYR A 8 8.74 -2.22 -5.05
CA TYR A 8 9.32 -2.71 -3.79
C TYR A 8 8.41 -3.71 -3.07
N PHE A 9 7.09 -3.45 -2.99
CA PHE A 9 6.16 -4.39 -2.35
C PHE A 9 6.02 -5.69 -3.14
N VAL A 10 6.02 -5.62 -4.47
CA VAL A 10 5.97 -6.79 -5.35
C VAL A 10 7.24 -7.63 -5.20
N ASP A 11 8.41 -7.00 -5.24
CA ASP A 11 9.71 -7.67 -5.10
C ASP A 11 9.87 -8.33 -3.71
N ALA A 12 9.33 -7.70 -2.66
CA ALA A 12 9.28 -8.25 -1.31
C ALA A 12 8.20 -9.33 -1.11
N GLY A 13 7.35 -9.59 -2.11
CA GLY A 13 6.26 -10.56 -2.05
C GLY A 13 5.05 -10.10 -1.21
N LEU A 14 5.00 -8.83 -0.79
CA LEU A 14 3.93 -8.27 0.04
C LEU A 14 2.58 -8.20 -0.70
N THR A 15 2.58 -8.26 -2.03
CA THR A 15 1.36 -8.25 -2.85
C THR A 15 0.92 -9.65 -3.28
N THR A 16 1.56 -10.72 -2.76
CA THR A 16 1.25 -12.09 -3.17
C THR A 16 -0.20 -12.44 -2.81
N GLY A 17 -0.96 -12.95 -3.78
CA GLY A 17 -2.38 -13.27 -3.60
C GLY A 17 -3.33 -12.08 -3.78
N PHE A 18 -2.81 -10.88 -4.03
CA PHE A 18 -3.60 -9.68 -4.33
C PHE A 18 -3.44 -9.26 -5.80
N ILE A 19 -4.54 -8.81 -6.39
CA ILE A 19 -4.53 -8.11 -7.68
C ILE A 19 -3.99 -6.70 -7.44
N THR A 20 -2.79 -6.43 -7.94
CA THR A 20 -2.15 -5.12 -7.81
C THR A 20 -2.76 -4.13 -8.80
N GLN A 21 -3.20 -2.97 -8.30
CA GLN A 21 -3.75 -1.88 -9.11
C GLN A 21 -3.06 -0.55 -8.80
N MET A 22 -3.28 0.42 -9.68
CA MET A 22 -2.69 1.76 -9.60
C MET A 22 -3.79 2.82 -9.65
N LEU A 23 -3.54 3.93 -8.95
CA LEU A 23 -4.32 5.18 -8.96
C LEU A 23 -5.72 5.11 -8.35
N ARG A 24 -6.50 4.08 -8.66
CA ARG A 24 -7.84 3.85 -8.12
C ARG A 24 -8.16 2.37 -8.06
N TRP A 25 -8.93 1.99 -7.05
CA TRP A 25 -9.54 0.68 -6.99
C TRP A 25 -10.58 0.50 -8.10
N ARG A 26 -10.59 -0.69 -8.70
CA ARG A 26 -11.60 -1.21 -9.61
C ARG A 26 -11.95 -2.59 -9.12
N ASP A 27 -13.21 -2.78 -8.75
CA ASP A 27 -13.69 -4.05 -8.22
C ASP A 27 -13.64 -5.18 -9.26
N GLY A 28 -13.72 -6.41 -8.76
CA GLY A 28 -13.71 -7.66 -9.52
C GLY A 28 -14.71 -8.66 -8.94
N LYS A 29 -14.31 -9.92 -8.81
CA LYS A 29 -15.13 -10.99 -8.23
C LYS A 29 -15.05 -10.96 -6.72
N ASP A 30 -16.06 -11.51 -6.03
CA ASP A 30 -16.13 -11.53 -4.56
C ASP A 30 -14.89 -12.14 -3.88
N ALA A 31 -14.24 -13.13 -4.53
CA ALA A 31 -13.03 -13.78 -4.05
C ALA A 31 -11.72 -13.03 -4.39
N ASP A 32 -11.79 -12.00 -5.24
CA ASP A 32 -10.61 -11.21 -5.61
C ASP A 32 -10.21 -10.30 -4.44
N LYS A 33 -8.91 -10.18 -4.21
CA LYS A 33 -8.31 -9.25 -3.24
C LYS A 33 -7.49 -8.23 -3.99
N PHE A 34 -7.36 -7.00 -3.48
CA PHE A 34 -6.67 -5.92 -4.17
C PHE A 34 -5.67 -5.20 -3.26
N ILE A 35 -4.57 -4.75 -3.85
CA ILE A 35 -3.72 -3.71 -3.27
C ILE A 35 -3.58 -2.59 -4.30
N VAL A 36 -3.90 -1.36 -3.90
CA VAL A 36 -3.95 -0.21 -4.80
C VAL A 36 -2.96 0.84 -4.36
N PHE A 37 -2.05 1.22 -5.26
CA PHE A 37 -1.04 2.24 -5.00
C PHE A 37 -1.41 3.56 -5.68
N ARG A 38 -1.51 4.64 -4.90
CA ARG A 38 -1.82 5.97 -5.43
C ARG A 38 -1.05 7.09 -4.72
N PRO A 39 -0.73 8.20 -5.42
CA PRO A 39 -0.10 9.35 -4.79
C PRO A 39 -1.07 10.01 -3.79
N ASN A 40 -0.53 10.55 -2.70
CA ASN A 40 -1.29 11.23 -1.65
C ASN A 40 -0.66 12.58 -1.26
N GLY A 41 -0.05 13.27 -2.23
CA GLY A 41 0.68 14.51 -2.00
C GLY A 41 2.11 14.26 -1.52
N GLY A 42 2.62 15.18 -0.71
CA GLY A 42 4.03 15.24 -0.33
C GLY A 42 4.53 16.68 -0.26
N SER A 43 5.84 16.83 -0.09
CA SER A 43 6.48 18.14 -0.15
C SER A 43 6.75 18.57 -1.61
N PRO A 44 7.02 19.87 -1.86
CA PRO A 44 7.27 20.35 -3.21
C PRO A 44 8.43 19.63 -3.90
N ILE A 45 8.24 19.27 -5.18
CA ILE A 45 9.27 18.63 -6.01
C ILE A 45 10.12 19.72 -6.65
N GLN A 46 11.36 19.86 -6.19
CA GLN A 46 12.30 20.85 -6.69
C GLN A 46 13.54 20.15 -7.25
N LYS A 47 14.10 20.72 -8.32
CA LYS A 47 15.32 20.21 -8.93
C LYS A 47 16.46 20.24 -7.89
N ASP A 48 17.20 19.14 -7.81
CA ASP A 48 18.39 18.96 -6.95
C ASP A 48 18.13 19.04 -5.44
N LEU A 49 16.86 19.01 -5.00
CA LEU A 49 16.45 18.89 -3.60
C LEU A 49 15.67 17.59 -3.35
N SER A 50 15.74 17.10 -2.11
CA SER A 50 14.91 15.99 -1.67
C SER A 50 13.45 16.44 -1.47
N SER A 51 12.53 15.50 -1.63
CA SER A 51 11.10 15.72 -1.38
C SER A 51 10.52 14.51 -0.66
N ASP A 52 9.49 14.75 0.14
CA ASP A 52 8.69 13.73 0.78
C ASP A 52 7.56 13.36 -0.17
N TYR A 53 7.32 12.07 -0.35
CA TYR A 53 6.26 11.58 -1.21
C TYR A 53 5.32 10.71 -0.39
N LEU A 54 4.11 11.20 -0.17
CA LEU A 54 3.09 10.40 0.48
C LEU A 54 2.46 9.48 -0.55
N VAL A 55 2.45 8.19 -0.25
CA VAL A 55 1.82 7.15 -1.06
C VAL A 55 0.76 6.49 -0.21
N LEU A 56 -0.45 6.43 -0.74
CA LEU A 56 -1.54 5.71 -0.11
C LEU A 56 -1.61 4.31 -0.73
N VAL A 57 -1.64 3.31 0.14
CA VAL A 57 -1.75 1.90 -0.21
C VAL A 57 -3.08 1.40 0.35
N ASP A 58 -4.08 1.30 -0.51
CA ASP A 58 -5.38 0.73 -0.12
C ASP A 58 -5.25 -0.81 -0.20
N VAL A 59 -5.57 -1.52 0.89
CA VAL A 59 -5.64 -3.00 0.93
C VAL A 59 -7.11 -3.36 1.02
N VAL A 60 -7.62 -4.11 0.04
CA VAL A 60 -9.03 -4.47 -0.06
C VAL A 60 -9.17 -5.98 -0.10
N GLY A 61 -9.94 -6.52 0.84
CA GLY A 61 -10.18 -7.94 1.00
C GLY A 61 -11.21 -8.51 0.05
N ALA A 62 -11.27 -9.84 0.02
CA ALA A 62 -12.43 -10.55 -0.49
C ALA A 62 -13.62 -10.33 0.45
N VAL A 63 -14.82 -10.64 -0.03
CA VAL A 63 -16.05 -10.49 0.77
C VAL A 63 -15.95 -11.36 2.04
N ASN A 64 -16.15 -10.75 3.21
CA ASN A 64 -16.04 -11.38 4.54
C ASN A 64 -14.65 -11.94 4.92
N GLU A 65 -13.57 -11.51 4.27
CA GLU A 65 -12.18 -11.89 4.61
C GLU A 65 -11.43 -10.79 5.40
N ASP A 66 -12.09 -10.17 6.37
CA ASP A 66 -11.59 -9.01 7.13
C ASP A 66 -10.23 -9.27 7.83
N GLU A 67 -10.07 -10.45 8.42
CA GLU A 67 -8.84 -10.83 9.14
C GLU A 67 -7.63 -10.98 8.19
N GLU A 68 -7.86 -11.43 6.96
CA GLU A 68 -6.81 -11.52 5.94
C GLU A 68 -6.30 -10.13 5.54
N VAL A 69 -7.18 -9.13 5.51
CA VAL A 69 -6.81 -7.73 5.23
C VAL A 69 -5.97 -7.16 6.38
N ASP A 70 -6.42 -7.33 7.62
CA ASP A 70 -5.65 -6.85 8.78
C ASP A 70 -4.26 -7.49 8.83
N ASN A 71 -4.18 -8.82 8.67
CA ASN A 71 -2.90 -9.54 8.61
C ASN A 71 -1.98 -9.01 7.49
N ALA A 72 -2.52 -8.73 6.30
CA ALA A 72 -1.74 -8.15 5.21
C ALA A 72 -1.19 -6.75 5.56
N VAL A 73 -2.02 -5.90 6.16
CA VAL A 73 -1.61 -4.55 6.59
C VAL A 73 -0.52 -4.62 7.68
N GLN A 74 -0.69 -5.48 8.69
CA GLN A 74 0.31 -5.69 9.73
C GLN A 74 1.64 -6.19 9.14
N ASN A 75 1.59 -7.14 8.20
CA ASN A 75 2.78 -7.65 7.53
C ASN A 75 3.50 -6.57 6.72
N ILE A 76 2.77 -5.70 6.02
CA ILE A 76 3.33 -4.55 5.31
C ILE A 76 4.05 -3.61 6.29
N ILE A 77 3.41 -3.24 7.40
CA ILE A 77 3.99 -2.33 8.39
C ILE A 77 5.23 -2.93 9.05
N ASN A 78 5.14 -4.19 9.48
CA ASN A 78 6.27 -4.91 10.04
C ASN A 78 7.44 -4.96 9.06
N HIS A 79 7.17 -5.19 7.76
CA HIS A 79 8.20 -5.19 6.74
C HIS A 79 8.86 -3.82 6.57
N ILE A 80 8.08 -2.74 6.51
CA ILE A 80 8.60 -1.37 6.41
C ILE A 80 9.46 -1.02 7.62
N GLN A 81 8.99 -1.33 8.84
CA GLN A 81 9.72 -1.03 10.08
C GLN A 81 11.07 -1.75 10.14
N ASN A 82 11.15 -3.00 9.64
CA ASN A 82 12.39 -3.75 9.58
C ASN A 82 13.31 -3.35 8.43
N ASN A 83 12.80 -2.59 7.44
CA ASN A 83 13.52 -2.18 6.24
C ASN A 83 13.31 -0.68 5.94
N PRO A 84 13.72 0.24 6.84
CA PRO A 84 13.43 1.67 6.70
C PRO A 84 14.23 2.35 5.58
N MET A 85 15.27 1.70 5.07
CA MET A 85 16.14 2.18 3.99
C MET A 85 16.31 1.10 2.92
N PRO A 86 15.24 0.73 2.18
CA PRO A 86 15.22 -0.47 1.35
C PRO A 86 16.19 -0.43 0.17
N ASN A 87 16.37 0.72 -0.46
CA ASN A 87 17.32 0.92 -1.56
C ASN A 87 17.48 2.42 -1.89
N GLY A 88 18.48 2.74 -2.72
CA GLY A 88 18.75 4.11 -3.17
C GLY A 88 17.68 4.72 -4.08
N CYS A 89 16.72 3.95 -4.62
CA CYS A 89 15.65 4.48 -5.46
C CYS A 89 14.43 4.98 -4.67
N LEU A 90 14.20 4.42 -3.47
CA LEU A 90 13.16 4.84 -2.54
C LEU A 90 13.68 5.79 -1.46
N GLY A 91 14.93 5.63 -1.03
CA GLY A 91 15.44 6.35 0.13
C GLY A 91 14.81 5.82 1.42
N GLN A 92 14.56 6.71 2.39
CA GLN A 92 13.87 6.35 3.63
C GLN A 92 12.38 6.11 3.37
N ILE A 93 11.84 5.04 3.96
CA ILE A 93 10.40 4.74 3.92
C ILE A 93 9.89 4.49 5.34
N GLU A 94 8.71 5.02 5.64
CA GLU A 94 8.04 4.84 6.93
C GLU A 94 6.52 4.85 6.75
N ASN A 95 5.80 4.24 7.70
CA ASN A 95 4.35 4.40 7.77
C ASN A 95 4.02 5.74 8.46
N VAL A 96 3.19 6.55 7.82
CA VAL A 96 2.81 7.87 8.33
C VAL A 96 1.41 7.79 8.93
N GLY A 97 1.29 8.03 10.24
CA GLY A 97 -0.02 8.23 10.90
C GLY A 97 -0.74 6.97 11.40
N GLY A 98 -0.06 5.82 11.53
CA GLY A 98 -0.66 4.58 12.05
C GLY A 98 -1.55 3.87 11.03
N ILE A 99 -2.34 2.88 11.49
CA ILE A 99 -3.35 2.21 10.66
C ILE A 99 -4.69 2.90 10.93
N PRO A 100 -5.34 3.53 9.95
CA PRO A 100 -6.66 4.11 10.15
C PRO A 100 -7.70 3.00 10.40
N PRO A 101 -8.83 3.30 11.09
CA PRO A 101 -9.95 2.37 11.17
C PRO A 101 -10.39 1.95 9.77
N PRO A 102 -10.68 0.65 9.54
CA PRO A 102 -11.07 0.18 8.23
C PRO A 102 -12.48 0.69 7.84
N VAL A 103 -12.76 0.71 6.54
CA VAL A 103 -14.03 1.19 5.99
C VAL A 103 -14.62 0.10 5.12
N SER A 104 -15.80 -0.40 5.50
CA SER A 104 -16.48 -1.43 4.71
C SER A 104 -17.07 -0.88 3.42
N THR A 105 -17.00 -1.69 2.37
CA THR A 105 -17.73 -1.49 1.11
C THR A 105 -19.19 -1.96 1.24
N ALA A 106 -20.04 -1.63 0.26
CA ALA A 106 -21.44 -2.05 0.27
C ALA A 106 -21.60 -3.57 0.16
N GLU A 107 -20.62 -4.22 -0.47
CA GLU A 107 -20.55 -5.64 -0.75
C GLU A 107 -19.98 -6.46 0.43
N GLY A 108 -19.55 -5.80 1.51
CA GLY A 108 -18.99 -6.48 2.68
C GLY A 108 -17.51 -6.84 2.56
N ARG A 109 -16.75 -6.07 1.78
CA ARG A 109 -15.28 -6.10 1.80
C ARG A 109 -14.75 -5.08 2.81
N LEU A 110 -13.65 -5.43 3.47
CA LEU A 110 -12.78 -4.50 4.20
C LEU A 110 -11.73 -3.89 3.29
#